data_AF-E1IDK5-F1
#
_entry.id   AF-E1IDK5-F1
#
_cell.length_a   1.000
_cell.length_b   1.000
_cell.length_c   1.000
_cell.angle_alpha   90.00
_cell.angle_beta   90.00
_cell.angle_gamma   90.00
#
_symmetry.space_group_name_H-M   'P 1'
#
loop_
_entity.id
_entity.type
_entity.pdbx_description
1 polymer ?
#
loop_
_entity_poly.entity_id
_entity_poly.type
_entity_poly.pdbx_seq_one_letter_code
_entity_poly.pdbx_strand_id
1 'polypeptide(L)'
;MEVLMANFSPHTDHWWRERGEPRVLSILLALALSLPPLVLLDLISLHQAGRVALVLAWVAGILLIARLPGILRPEGRRTLVLSAILLTTLGAGLSLGLSTPPATAAEGLSFKSAPRISQDSFVAILQRAGSPAAGDAANLYSIIVSYGLDPAVALAFFQHESSFCLAGACANNDLHNWGMLRRAIKPERSSGRVGGFARYYSWEDGVRDWCELILYRYVNRGLDTVEKAIPVYAPSSDNNVPSAYINTIRRVVASWSGRRFEPAPDLPTYTGSLDQALVSETFIASGITYHPNWAFHTYMLEQARQGRPLGPPMEDSRIINVSGQRYAVQVFAQDTLYTPLAEEEENTNWSDVRRLSDLLVNANTAPAPTPAEE
;
A
#
# COMPACT_ATOMS: atom_id res chain seq x y z
N MET A 1 19.31 25.67 29.82
CA MET A 1 20.68 25.16 29.58
C MET A 1 21.68 25.64 30.64
N GLU A 2 21.20 26.05 31.83
CA GLU A 2 22.02 26.44 33.00
C GLU A 2 22.22 25.28 33.99
N VAL A 3 21.51 24.17 33.81
CA VAL A 3 21.44 23.07 34.80
C VAL A 3 22.42 21.92 34.51
N LEU A 4 23.12 21.93 33.36
CA LEU A 4 24.07 20.87 32.98
C LEU A 4 25.56 21.27 33.07
N MET A 5 25.88 22.49 33.53
CA MET A 5 27.27 22.96 33.73
C MET A 5 27.62 23.30 35.18
N ALA A 6 26.79 22.90 36.14
CA ALA A 6 27.12 23.03 37.56
C ALA A 6 28.00 21.84 37.98
N ASN A 7 29.33 22.08 38.08
CA ASN A 7 30.34 21.37 38.90
C ASN A 7 31.69 21.11 38.21
N PHE A 8 32.17 22.00 37.34
CA PHE A 8 33.59 22.01 36.97
C PHE A 8 34.35 23.04 37.80
N SER A 9 35.49 22.63 38.37
CA SER A 9 36.42 23.56 39.00
C SER A 9 36.98 24.55 37.96
N PRO A 10 37.40 25.78 38.36
CA PRO A 10 37.98 26.76 37.43
C PRO A 10 39.16 26.22 36.62
N HIS A 11 39.94 25.28 37.20
CA HIS A 11 41.04 24.61 36.52
C HIS A 11 40.59 23.63 35.42
N THR A 12 39.49 22.92 35.64
CA THR A 12 38.94 21.96 34.65
C THR A 12 38.30 22.67 33.46
N ASP A 13 37.65 23.81 33.68
CA ASP A 13 37.08 24.62 32.59
C ASP A 13 38.17 25.22 31.69
N HIS A 14 39.27 25.69 32.27
CA HIS A 14 40.40 26.24 31.52
C HIS A 14 41.08 25.17 30.67
N TRP A 15 41.36 24.00 31.25
CA TRP A 15 41.96 22.88 30.53
C TRP A 15 41.07 22.39 29.38
N TRP A 16 39.76 22.28 29.60
CA TRP A 16 38.82 21.83 28.58
C TRP A 16 38.82 22.76 27.36
N ARG A 17 38.79 24.08 27.56
CA ARG A 17 38.78 25.07 26.48
C ARG A 17 40.09 25.14 25.70
N GLU A 18 41.22 24.98 26.37
CA GLU A 18 42.55 25.08 25.73
C GLU A 18 42.98 23.79 25.03
N ARG A 19 42.64 22.63 25.60
CA ARG A 19 43.21 21.34 25.16
C ARG A 19 42.16 20.27 24.87
N GLY A 20 41.08 20.22 25.65
CA GLY A 20 40.03 19.20 25.48
C GLY A 20 39.25 19.38 24.19
N GLU A 21 38.56 20.51 24.05
CA GLU A 21 37.70 20.84 22.91
C GLU A 21 38.45 20.81 21.56
N PRO A 22 39.65 21.41 21.39
CA PRO A 22 40.38 21.34 20.11
C PRO A 22 40.76 19.91 19.71
N ARG A 23 41.08 19.05 20.68
CA ARG A 23 41.35 17.62 20.43
C ARG A 23 40.08 16.90 19.97
N VAL A 24 38.94 17.17 20.60
CA VAL A 24 37.65 16.58 20.17
C VAL A 24 37.29 17.03 18.76
N LEU A 25 37.42 18.32 18.44
CA LEU A 25 37.17 18.82 17.07
C LEU A 25 38.12 18.19 16.04
N SER A 26 39.40 17.99 16.39
CA SER A 26 40.36 17.33 15.52
C SER A 26 40.01 15.85 15.28
N ILE A 27 39.53 15.15 16.31
CA ILE A 27 39.04 13.76 16.19
C ILE A 27 37.80 13.70 15.29
N LEU A 28 36.82 14.61 15.49
CA LEU A 28 35.62 14.67 14.65
C LEU A 28 35.96 14.93 13.18
N LEU A 29 36.93 15.81 12.91
CA LEU A 29 37.42 16.08 11.55
C LEU A 29 38.10 14.85 10.94
N ALA A 30 38.96 14.17 11.70
CA ALA A 30 39.62 12.95 11.24
C ALA A 30 38.60 11.84 10.93
N LEU A 31 37.57 11.67 11.76
CA LEU A 31 36.47 10.74 11.50
C LEU A 31 35.71 11.11 10.23
N ALA A 32 35.39 12.39 10.02
CA ALA A 32 34.70 12.83 8.81
C ALA A 32 35.53 12.57 7.53
N LEU A 33 36.85 12.84 7.58
CA LEU A 33 37.78 12.60 6.47
C LEU A 33 38.00 11.10 6.18
N SER A 34 37.70 10.22 7.14
CA SER A 34 37.79 8.77 6.95
C SER A 34 36.59 8.16 6.21
N LEU A 35 35.47 8.89 6.08
CA LEU A 35 34.25 8.37 5.45
C LEU A 35 34.40 8.07 3.95
N PRO A 36 35.00 8.92 3.11
CA PRO A 36 35.12 8.64 1.68
C PRO A 36 35.95 7.37 1.36
N PRO A 37 37.11 7.12 2.00
CA PRO A 37 37.82 5.84 1.87
C PRO A 37 36.98 4.61 2.23
N LEU A 38 36.15 4.69 3.29
CA LEU A 38 35.30 3.58 3.70
C LEU A 38 34.18 3.27 2.69
N VAL A 39 33.64 4.31 2.04
CA VAL A 39 32.68 4.16 0.93
C VAL A 39 33.37 3.55 -0.29
N LEU A 40 34.60 4.00 -0.60
CA LEU A 40 35.36 3.51 -1.75
C LEU A 40 35.77 2.03 -1.62
N LEU A 41 35.85 1.53 -0.39
CA LEU A 41 36.12 0.13 -0.06
C LEU A 41 34.85 -0.71 0.14
N ASP A 42 33.65 -0.17 -0.15
CA ASP A 42 32.34 -0.81 0.05
C ASP A 42 32.07 -1.30 1.48
N LEU A 43 32.78 -0.74 2.48
CA LEU A 43 32.58 -1.09 3.90
C LEU A 43 31.33 -0.45 4.49
N ILE A 44 30.92 0.70 3.94
CA ILE A 44 29.70 1.42 4.29
C ILE A 44 29.07 2.02 3.02
N SER A 45 27.74 2.13 2.99
CA SER A 45 27.07 2.78 1.86
C SER A 45 27.22 4.30 1.90
N LEU A 46 27.09 4.96 0.74
CA LEU A 46 27.10 6.43 0.62
C LEU A 46 26.05 7.09 1.54
N HIS A 47 24.90 6.43 1.72
CA HIS A 47 23.83 6.90 2.61
C HIS A 47 24.22 6.81 4.10
N GLN A 48 24.86 5.71 4.50
CA GLN A 48 25.38 5.55 5.86
C GLN A 48 26.47 6.59 6.15
N ALA A 49 27.39 6.83 5.20
CA ALA A 49 28.41 7.87 5.32
C ALA A 49 27.79 9.27 5.48
N GLY A 50 26.74 9.60 4.72
CA GLY A 50 26.01 10.87 4.84
C GLY A 50 25.40 11.08 6.23
N ARG A 51 24.78 10.05 6.83
CA ARG A 51 24.22 10.12 8.19
C ARG A 51 25.30 10.33 9.24
N VAL A 52 26.44 9.64 9.13
CA VAL A 52 27.56 9.80 10.07
C VAL A 52 28.17 11.21 9.94
N ALA A 53 28.37 11.71 8.72
CA ALA A 53 28.87 13.05 8.49
C ALA A 53 27.98 14.14 9.12
N LEU A 54 26.65 13.99 9.01
CA LEU A 54 25.69 14.92 9.61
C LEU A 54 25.81 14.95 11.15
N VAL A 55 25.91 13.78 11.79
CA VAL A 55 26.07 13.68 13.25
C VAL A 55 27.40 14.31 13.69
N LEU A 56 28.50 14.03 13.00
CA LEU A 56 29.81 14.63 13.29
C LEU A 56 29.77 16.16 13.17
N ALA A 57 29.13 16.68 12.11
CA ALA A 57 28.96 18.10 11.89
C ALA A 57 28.08 18.76 12.98
N TRP A 58 27.02 18.09 13.41
CA TRP A 58 26.14 18.59 14.47
C TRP A 58 26.86 18.68 15.82
N VAL A 59 27.61 17.64 16.19
CA VAL A 59 28.42 17.65 17.43
C VAL A 59 29.50 18.74 17.38
N ALA A 60 30.19 18.89 16.23
CA ALA A 60 31.16 19.97 16.04
C ALA A 60 30.49 21.36 16.15
N GLY A 61 29.29 21.53 15.58
CA GLY A 61 28.51 22.75 15.65
C GLY A 61 28.13 23.14 17.08
N ILE A 62 27.70 22.18 17.91
CA ILE A 62 27.39 22.41 19.33
C ILE A 62 28.63 22.88 20.09
N LEU A 63 29.78 22.24 19.87
CA LEU A 63 31.05 22.62 20.50
C LEU A 63 31.46 24.04 20.11
N LEU A 64 31.32 24.39 18.82
CA LEU A 64 31.64 25.73 18.32
C LEU A 64 30.65 26.81 18.82
N ILE A 65 29.37 26.47 19.00
CA ILE A 65 28.38 27.38 19.59
C ILE A 65 28.73 27.71 21.04
N ALA A 66 29.30 26.78 21.79
CA ALA A 66 29.77 27.03 23.15
C ALA A 66 30.93 28.07 23.22
N ARG A 67 31.62 28.35 22.10
CA ARG A 67 32.64 29.41 21.97
C ARG A 67 32.08 30.79 21.59
N LEU A 68 30.85 30.89 21.08
CA LEU A 68 30.26 32.17 20.67
C LEU A 68 30.34 33.27 21.76
N PRO A 69 30.04 33.01 23.04
CA PRO A 69 30.08 34.04 24.07
C PRO A 69 31.49 34.62 24.32
N GLY A 70 32.55 33.86 24.04
CA GLY A 70 33.94 34.30 24.21
C GLY A 70 34.52 35.01 22.99
N ILE A 71 34.15 34.56 21.78
CA ILE A 71 34.60 35.13 20.50
C ILE A 71 33.89 36.45 20.18
N LEU A 72 32.66 36.64 20.65
CA LEU A 72 31.83 37.81 20.39
C LEU A 72 32.13 39.03 21.28
N ARG A 73 33.10 38.97 22.19
CA ARG A 73 33.44 40.07 23.11
C ARG A 73 34.09 41.30 22.44
N PRO A 74 34.93 41.18 21.38
CA PRO A 74 35.42 42.34 20.64
C PRO A 74 34.53 42.64 19.43
N GLU A 75 33.90 43.83 19.42
CA GLU A 75 32.89 44.23 18.41
C GLU A 75 33.36 44.12 16.95
N GLY A 76 34.65 44.36 16.67
CA GLY A 76 35.19 44.30 15.31
C GLY A 76 35.33 42.88 14.71
N ARG A 77 35.38 41.83 15.53
CA ARG A 77 35.49 40.42 15.06
C ARG A 77 34.13 39.75 14.91
N ARG A 78 33.09 40.31 15.53
CA ARG A 78 31.72 39.80 15.54
C ARG A 78 31.09 39.79 14.15
N THR A 79 31.28 40.85 13.38
CA THR A 79 30.77 40.95 12.01
C THR A 79 31.47 39.98 11.07
N LEU A 80 32.80 39.89 11.11
CA LEU A 80 33.58 38.95 10.28
C LEU A 80 33.23 37.48 10.54
N VAL A 81 33.06 37.09 11.81
CA VAL A 81 32.70 35.72 12.18
C VAL A 81 31.25 35.40 11.78
N LEU A 82 30.32 36.33 11.99
CA LEU A 82 28.93 36.15 11.53
C LEU A 82 28.84 36.08 10.00
N SER A 83 29.58 36.91 9.27
CA SER A 83 29.67 36.87 7.82
C SER A 83 30.29 35.58 7.30
N ALA A 84 31.34 35.07 7.95
CA ALA A 84 31.95 33.79 7.58
C ALA A 84 31.05 32.59 7.88
N ILE A 85 30.31 32.60 8.99
CA ILE A 85 29.29 31.59 9.32
C ILE A 85 28.16 31.64 8.30
N LEU A 86 27.68 32.83 7.92
CA LEU A 86 26.63 33.00 6.91
C LEU A 86 27.10 32.54 5.52
N LEU A 87 28.35 32.85 5.14
CA LEU A 87 28.94 32.38 3.88
C LEU A 87 29.18 30.87 3.85
N THR A 88 29.54 30.25 4.98
CA THR A 88 29.77 28.80 5.06
C THR A 88 28.46 28.02 5.14
N THR A 89 27.42 28.55 5.79
CA THR A 89 26.08 27.93 5.81
C THR A 89 25.34 28.08 4.48
N LEU A 90 25.44 29.23 3.80
CA LEU A 90 24.92 29.36 2.43
C LEU A 90 25.79 28.65 1.39
N GLY A 91 27.11 28.68 1.52
CA GLY A 91 28.05 28.07 0.56
C GLY A 91 28.04 26.54 0.59
N ALA A 92 27.95 25.91 1.78
CA ALA A 92 27.80 24.47 1.89
C ALA A 92 26.44 23.96 1.38
N GLY A 93 25.40 24.81 1.41
CA GLY A 93 24.09 24.51 0.82
C GLY A 93 24.06 24.61 -0.71
N LEU A 94 25.03 25.28 -1.34
CA LEU A 94 25.08 25.49 -2.79
C LEU A 94 26.19 24.69 -3.52
N SER A 95 27.23 24.20 -2.84
CA SER A 95 28.40 23.56 -3.50
C SER A 95 28.54 22.05 -3.29
N LEU A 96 27.80 21.46 -2.37
CA LEU A 96 27.52 20.03 -2.40
C LEU A 96 26.13 19.92 -3.00
N GLY A 97 26.03 19.38 -4.21
CA GLY A 97 24.79 19.04 -4.90
C GLY A 97 23.97 17.99 -4.13
N LEU A 98 23.54 18.34 -2.93
CA LEU A 98 22.33 17.85 -2.31
C LEU A 98 21.17 18.45 -3.09
N SER A 99 21.03 17.99 -4.34
CA SER A 99 19.74 17.40 -4.66
C SER A 99 19.56 16.31 -3.61
N THR A 100 19.02 16.67 -2.44
CA THR A 100 18.13 15.75 -1.77
C THR A 100 17.18 15.34 -2.88
N PRO A 101 17.16 14.07 -3.36
CA PRO A 101 15.90 13.61 -3.87
C PRO A 101 14.93 13.95 -2.74
N PRO A 102 13.84 14.70 -3.01
CA PRO A 102 12.84 14.86 -1.97
C PRO A 102 12.61 13.48 -1.39
N ALA A 103 12.52 13.38 -0.07
CA ALA A 103 11.98 12.19 0.53
C ALA A 103 10.56 12.07 -0.05
N THR A 104 10.41 11.35 -1.16
CA THR A 104 9.15 11.09 -1.87
C THR A 104 8.41 10.01 -1.08
N ALA A 105 8.18 10.28 0.20
CA ALA A 105 7.02 9.76 0.90
C ALA A 105 5.75 10.58 0.51
N ALA A 106 5.94 11.78 -0.09
CA ALA A 106 4.86 12.67 -0.52
C ALA A 106 4.44 12.56 -2.00
N GLU A 107 5.10 11.74 -2.82
CA GLU A 107 4.62 11.45 -4.18
C GLU A 107 3.77 10.19 -4.14
N GLY A 108 2.48 10.33 -4.46
CA GLY A 108 1.55 9.21 -4.53
C GLY A 108 2.02 8.11 -5.49
N LEU A 109 1.47 6.90 -5.34
CA LEU A 109 1.82 5.77 -6.21
C LEU A 109 1.40 6.07 -7.66
N SER A 110 2.35 6.45 -8.51
CA SER A 110 2.07 6.89 -9.90
C SER A 110 1.66 5.74 -10.81
N PHE A 111 0.69 5.99 -11.69
CA PHE A 111 0.30 5.04 -12.75
C PHE A 111 1.37 4.91 -13.83
N LYS A 112 2.02 6.03 -14.20
CA LYS A 112 3.11 6.04 -15.18
C LYS A 112 4.45 5.91 -14.48
N SER A 113 5.15 4.81 -14.71
CA SER A 113 6.54 4.62 -14.28
C SER A 113 7.21 3.54 -15.10
N ALA A 114 8.53 3.41 -14.94
CA ALA A 114 9.20 2.17 -15.32
C ALA A 114 8.58 0.99 -14.55
N PRO A 115 8.57 -0.23 -15.13
CA PRO A 115 8.01 -1.40 -14.47
C PRO A 115 8.65 -1.67 -13.11
N ARG A 116 7.82 -1.77 -12.06
CA ARG A 116 8.31 -2.08 -10.70
C ARG A 116 8.48 -3.58 -10.44
N ILE A 117 7.95 -4.42 -11.33
CA ILE A 117 8.10 -5.87 -11.32
C ILE A 117 8.53 -6.34 -12.72
N SER A 118 9.24 -7.45 -12.80
CA SER A 118 9.58 -8.08 -14.07
C SER A 118 8.35 -8.77 -14.68
N GLN A 119 8.44 -9.09 -15.98
CA GLN A 119 7.45 -9.91 -16.68
C GLN A 119 7.29 -11.28 -16.01
N ASP A 120 8.39 -11.94 -15.66
CA ASP A 120 8.36 -13.25 -14.98
C ASP A 120 7.62 -13.18 -13.65
N SER A 121 7.85 -12.13 -12.85
CA SER A 121 7.11 -11.92 -11.61
C SER A 121 5.62 -11.71 -11.85
N PHE A 122 5.24 -10.89 -12.84
CA PHE A 122 3.85 -10.66 -13.22
C PHE A 122 3.16 -11.97 -13.63
N VAL A 123 3.81 -12.78 -14.47
CA VAL A 123 3.33 -14.09 -14.91
C VAL A 123 3.17 -15.04 -13.72
N ALA A 124 4.19 -15.14 -12.86
CA ALA A 124 4.17 -16.01 -11.70
C ALA A 124 3.06 -15.65 -10.70
N ILE A 125 2.76 -14.36 -10.52
CA ILE A 125 1.66 -13.91 -9.64
C ILE A 125 0.30 -14.40 -10.17
N LEU A 126 0.01 -14.20 -11.46
CA LEU A 126 -1.25 -14.64 -12.06
C LEU A 126 -1.38 -16.17 -12.08
N GLN A 127 -0.29 -16.88 -12.40
CA GLN A 127 -0.26 -18.34 -12.37
C GLN A 127 -0.50 -18.89 -10.97
N ARG A 128 0.17 -18.32 -9.95
CA ARG A 128 0.00 -18.73 -8.56
C ARG A 128 -1.40 -18.46 -8.04
N ALA A 129 -2.03 -17.37 -8.47
CA ALA A 129 -3.41 -17.07 -8.15
C ALA A 129 -4.40 -18.03 -8.85
N GLY A 130 -3.99 -18.69 -9.93
CA GLY A 130 -4.88 -19.51 -10.76
C GLY A 130 -5.79 -18.68 -11.67
N SER A 131 -5.41 -17.44 -11.99
CA SER A 131 -6.22 -16.53 -12.81
C SER A 131 -6.47 -17.11 -14.21
N PRO A 132 -7.70 -16.98 -14.78
CA PRO A 132 -7.96 -17.35 -16.17
C PRO A 132 -7.12 -16.53 -17.17
N ALA A 133 -6.59 -15.37 -16.79
CA ALA A 133 -5.69 -14.56 -17.61
C ALA A 133 -4.23 -15.05 -17.61
N ALA A 134 -3.89 -16.10 -16.83
CA ALA A 134 -2.51 -16.55 -16.65
C ALA A 134 -1.86 -17.06 -17.94
N GLY A 135 -2.64 -17.61 -18.87
CA GLY A 135 -2.15 -18.07 -20.18
C GLY A 135 -1.57 -16.93 -21.04
N ASP A 136 -2.14 -15.73 -20.91
CA ASP A 136 -1.78 -14.56 -21.73
C ASP A 136 -0.88 -13.57 -20.96
N ALA A 137 -0.53 -13.88 -19.71
CA ALA A 137 0.10 -12.95 -18.77
C ALA A 137 1.36 -12.24 -19.31
N ALA A 138 2.21 -12.93 -20.08
CA ALA A 138 3.40 -12.32 -20.68
C ALA A 138 3.03 -11.24 -21.72
N ASN A 139 2.01 -11.51 -22.53
CA ASN A 139 1.51 -10.55 -23.52
C ASN A 139 0.83 -9.36 -22.83
N LEU A 140 0.01 -9.63 -21.81
CA LEU A 140 -0.68 -8.61 -21.02
C LEU A 140 0.30 -7.64 -20.34
N TYR A 141 1.39 -8.17 -19.76
CA TYR A 141 2.50 -7.35 -19.24
C TYR A 141 3.05 -6.42 -20.33
N SER A 142 3.38 -6.97 -21.51
CA SER A 142 3.95 -6.20 -22.61
C SER A 142 3.02 -5.08 -23.08
N ILE A 143 1.71 -5.36 -23.11
CA ILE A 143 0.69 -4.35 -23.43
C ILE A 143 0.74 -3.22 -22.40
N ILE A 144 0.66 -3.51 -21.11
CA ILE A 144 0.65 -2.47 -20.06
C ILE A 144 1.90 -1.58 -20.15
N VAL A 145 3.07 -2.20 -20.34
CA VAL A 145 4.34 -1.47 -20.50
C VAL A 145 4.35 -0.62 -21.76
N SER A 146 3.77 -1.07 -22.87
CA SER A 146 3.68 -0.30 -24.12
C SER A 146 2.85 0.98 -23.98
N TYR A 147 1.88 1.00 -23.05
CA TYR A 147 1.12 2.20 -22.69
C TYR A 147 1.89 3.12 -21.71
N GLY A 148 3.10 2.73 -21.28
CA GLY A 148 3.91 3.46 -20.30
C GLY A 148 3.33 3.43 -18.89
N LEU A 149 2.50 2.43 -18.57
CA LEU A 149 1.90 2.22 -17.26
C LEU A 149 2.69 1.19 -16.46
N ASP A 150 2.63 1.30 -15.13
CA ASP A 150 3.25 0.32 -14.24
C ASP A 150 2.44 -0.98 -14.21
N PRO A 151 3.01 -2.12 -14.68
CA PRO A 151 2.35 -3.42 -14.62
C PRO A 151 2.02 -3.87 -13.21
N ALA A 152 2.77 -3.45 -12.18
CA ALA A 152 2.43 -3.77 -10.79
C ALA A 152 1.12 -3.08 -10.36
N VAL A 153 0.95 -1.80 -10.71
CA VAL A 153 -0.27 -1.04 -10.38
C VAL A 153 -1.46 -1.59 -11.17
N ALA A 154 -1.28 -1.89 -12.46
CA ALA A 154 -2.32 -2.50 -13.28
C ALA A 154 -2.78 -3.86 -12.73
N LEU A 155 -1.83 -4.71 -12.32
CA LEU A 155 -2.13 -6.00 -11.72
C LEU A 155 -2.84 -5.86 -10.38
N ALA A 156 -2.49 -4.84 -9.59
CA ALA A 156 -3.12 -4.56 -8.30
C ALA A 156 -4.59 -4.15 -8.45
N PHE A 157 -4.92 -3.35 -9.48
CA PHE A 157 -6.31 -3.06 -9.82
C PHE A 157 -7.06 -4.33 -10.20
N PHE A 158 -6.47 -5.19 -11.05
CA PHE A 158 -7.13 -6.44 -11.44
C PHE A 158 -7.40 -7.38 -10.25
N GLN A 159 -6.44 -7.45 -9.31
CA GLN A 159 -6.64 -8.12 -8.05
C GLN A 159 -7.80 -7.49 -7.26
N HIS A 160 -7.79 -6.17 -7.07
CA HIS A 160 -8.76 -5.50 -6.23
C HIS A 160 -10.18 -5.56 -6.80
N GLU A 161 -10.34 -5.44 -8.12
CA GLU A 161 -11.63 -5.36 -8.78
C GLU A 161 -12.35 -6.70 -8.91
N SER A 162 -11.61 -7.82 -8.93
CA SER A 162 -12.19 -9.13 -9.27
C SER A 162 -11.44 -10.33 -8.73
N SER A 163 -10.48 -10.14 -7.83
CA SER A 163 -9.52 -11.16 -7.38
C SER A 163 -8.88 -11.88 -8.57
N PHE A 164 -8.38 -11.11 -9.55
CA PHE A 164 -7.83 -11.63 -10.82
C PHE A 164 -8.84 -12.40 -11.68
N CYS A 165 -10.11 -11.97 -11.66
CA CYS A 165 -11.24 -12.65 -12.28
C CYS A 165 -11.49 -14.08 -11.75
N LEU A 166 -11.19 -14.33 -10.47
CA LEU A 166 -11.51 -15.59 -9.80
C LEU A 166 -12.88 -15.59 -9.13
N ALA A 167 -13.46 -14.40 -8.93
CA ALA A 167 -14.72 -14.24 -8.21
C ALA A 167 -15.63 -13.19 -8.86
N GLY A 168 -16.89 -13.19 -8.41
CA GLY A 168 -17.90 -12.21 -8.78
C GLY A 168 -18.24 -12.20 -10.27
N ALA A 169 -18.80 -11.07 -10.73
CA ALA A 169 -19.33 -10.92 -12.07
C ALA A 169 -18.30 -11.21 -13.18
N CYS A 170 -17.01 -10.97 -12.95
CA CYS A 170 -15.96 -11.28 -13.91
C CYS A 170 -15.89 -12.78 -14.20
N ALA A 171 -15.73 -13.59 -13.14
CA ALA A 171 -15.62 -15.05 -13.26
C ALA A 171 -16.94 -15.67 -13.73
N ASN A 172 -18.07 -15.18 -13.20
CA ASN A 172 -19.38 -15.74 -13.47
C ASN A 172 -19.87 -15.51 -14.91
N ASN A 173 -19.35 -14.48 -15.59
CA ASN A 173 -19.84 -14.07 -16.91
C ASN A 173 -18.74 -14.01 -17.99
N ASP A 174 -17.56 -14.56 -17.72
CA ASP A 174 -16.45 -14.63 -18.68
C ASP A 174 -16.16 -13.25 -19.31
N LEU A 175 -15.99 -12.24 -18.45
CA LEU A 175 -16.01 -10.85 -18.88
C LEU A 175 -14.73 -10.39 -19.60
N HIS A 176 -13.60 -11.04 -19.35
CA HIS A 176 -12.28 -10.59 -19.80
C HIS A 176 -11.98 -9.11 -19.40
N ASN A 177 -12.53 -8.64 -18.28
CA ASN A 177 -12.58 -7.22 -17.93
C ASN A 177 -11.59 -6.87 -16.81
N TRP A 178 -10.43 -6.33 -17.19
CA TRP A 178 -9.28 -6.10 -16.30
C TRP A 178 -9.56 -5.21 -15.08
N GLY A 179 -10.49 -4.24 -15.19
CA GLY A 179 -10.81 -3.32 -14.10
C GLY A 179 -12.29 -3.17 -13.82
N MET A 180 -13.10 -4.16 -14.18
CA MET A 180 -14.56 -4.12 -14.03
C MET A 180 -15.20 -2.85 -14.62
N LEU A 181 -14.72 -2.43 -15.79
CA LEU A 181 -15.23 -1.29 -16.52
C LEU A 181 -16.72 -1.48 -16.84
N ARG A 182 -17.53 -0.45 -16.58
CA ARG A 182 -18.97 -0.45 -16.91
C ARG A 182 -19.23 -0.41 -18.42
N ARG A 183 -18.31 0.18 -19.18
CA ARG A 183 -18.38 0.38 -20.63
C ARG A 183 -16.97 0.28 -21.22
N ALA A 184 -16.89 -0.28 -22.42
CA ALA A 184 -15.66 -0.23 -23.21
C ALA A 184 -15.35 1.20 -23.66
N ILE A 185 -14.06 1.54 -23.66
CA ILE A 185 -13.51 2.75 -24.27
C ILE A 185 -13.54 2.62 -25.78
N LYS A 186 -13.22 1.44 -26.31
CA LYS A 186 -13.25 1.09 -27.73
C LYS A 186 -14.35 0.07 -27.99
N PRO A 187 -15.47 0.46 -28.62
CA PRO A 187 -16.58 -0.45 -28.90
C PRO A 187 -16.16 -1.71 -29.65
N GLU A 188 -15.18 -1.60 -30.55
CA GLU A 188 -14.66 -2.70 -31.37
C GLU A 188 -13.97 -3.82 -30.55
N ARG A 189 -13.55 -3.52 -29.32
CA ARG A 189 -12.91 -4.48 -28.41
C ARG A 189 -13.91 -5.25 -27.55
N SER A 190 -15.17 -4.82 -27.55
CA SER A 190 -16.21 -5.34 -26.66
C SER A 190 -17.20 -6.22 -27.41
N SER A 191 -17.55 -7.34 -26.80
CA SER A 191 -18.61 -8.23 -27.24
C SER A 191 -19.98 -7.88 -26.64
N GLY A 192 -20.08 -6.74 -25.93
CA GLY A 192 -21.32 -6.26 -25.31
C GLY A 192 -21.17 -6.01 -23.81
N ARG A 193 -22.30 -6.04 -23.09
CA ARG A 193 -22.36 -5.83 -21.64
C ARG A 193 -23.16 -6.94 -20.97
N VAL A 194 -22.68 -7.41 -19.82
CA VAL A 194 -23.35 -8.40 -18.98
C VAL A 194 -23.32 -7.90 -17.53
N GLY A 195 -24.44 -7.96 -16.81
CA GLY A 195 -24.53 -7.46 -15.43
C GLY A 195 -24.15 -5.98 -15.28
N GLY A 196 -24.30 -5.18 -16.34
CA GLY A 196 -23.91 -3.76 -16.37
C GLY A 196 -22.41 -3.50 -16.55
N PHE A 197 -21.58 -4.54 -16.69
CA PHE A 197 -20.15 -4.46 -16.98
C PHE A 197 -19.86 -4.74 -18.46
N ALA A 198 -18.78 -4.16 -18.99
CA ALA A 198 -18.31 -4.50 -20.33
C ALA A 198 -17.79 -5.94 -20.38
N ARG A 199 -18.08 -6.64 -21.47
CA ARG A 199 -17.47 -7.92 -21.83
C ARG A 199 -16.55 -7.70 -23.03
N TYR A 200 -15.36 -8.28 -22.99
CA TYR A 200 -14.35 -8.16 -24.03
C TYR A 200 -14.14 -9.50 -24.73
N TYR A 201 -13.66 -9.46 -25.98
CA TYR A 201 -13.35 -10.68 -26.73
C TYR A 201 -12.10 -11.41 -26.21
N SER A 202 -11.20 -10.68 -25.55
CA SER A 202 -9.92 -11.19 -25.06
C SER A 202 -9.44 -10.43 -23.83
N TRP A 203 -8.50 -11.02 -23.08
CA TRP A 203 -7.83 -10.34 -21.96
C TRP A 203 -7.04 -9.12 -22.43
N GLU A 204 -6.45 -9.20 -23.62
CA GLU A 204 -5.72 -8.10 -24.25
C GLU A 204 -6.62 -6.91 -24.51
N ASP A 205 -7.84 -7.15 -24.98
CA ASP A 205 -8.83 -6.10 -25.23
C ASP A 205 -9.24 -5.40 -23.93
N GLY A 206 -9.53 -6.18 -22.89
CA GLY A 206 -9.88 -5.65 -21.58
C GLY A 206 -8.77 -4.83 -20.93
N VAL A 207 -7.52 -5.31 -20.99
CA VAL A 207 -6.38 -4.58 -20.39
C VAL A 207 -6.03 -3.33 -21.20
N ARG A 208 -6.14 -3.35 -22.54
CA ARG A 208 -5.94 -2.14 -23.37
C ARG A 208 -6.96 -1.06 -23.04
N ASP A 209 -8.24 -1.44 -22.90
CA ASP A 209 -9.28 -0.50 -22.54
C ASP A 209 -9.12 0.04 -21.12
N TRP A 210 -8.66 -0.78 -20.18
CA TRP A 210 -8.28 -0.30 -18.85
C TRP A 210 -7.11 0.69 -18.91
N CYS A 211 -6.05 0.39 -19.68
CA CYS A 211 -4.91 1.29 -19.85
C CYS A 211 -5.34 2.64 -20.43
N GLU A 212 -6.18 2.62 -21.46
CA GLU A 212 -6.74 3.83 -22.09
C GLU A 212 -7.64 4.61 -21.13
N LEU A 213 -8.48 3.93 -20.34
CA LEU A 213 -9.27 4.56 -19.31
C LEU A 213 -8.36 5.30 -18.31
N ILE A 214 -7.34 4.65 -17.77
CA ILE A 214 -6.40 5.24 -16.81
C ILE A 214 -5.74 6.49 -17.41
N LEU A 215 -5.23 6.39 -18.64
CA LEU A 215 -4.57 7.52 -19.29
C LEU A 215 -5.54 8.67 -19.57
N TYR A 216 -6.68 8.39 -20.23
CA TYR A 216 -7.58 9.43 -20.72
C TYR A 216 -8.46 10.04 -19.63
N ARG A 217 -8.99 9.24 -18.70
CA ARG A 217 -9.93 9.71 -17.68
C ARG A 217 -9.27 10.17 -16.39
N TYR A 218 -8.03 9.78 -16.13
CA TYR A 218 -7.34 10.08 -14.88
C TYR A 218 -6.04 10.84 -15.13
N VAL A 219 -5.03 10.20 -15.74
CA VAL A 219 -3.69 10.79 -15.88
C VAL A 219 -3.71 12.10 -16.65
N ASN A 220 -4.40 12.15 -17.80
CA ASN A 220 -4.52 13.38 -18.62
C ASN A 220 -5.29 14.51 -17.92
N ARG A 221 -5.97 14.23 -16.81
CA ARG A 221 -6.69 15.20 -15.98
C ARG A 221 -5.93 15.56 -14.71
N GLY A 222 -4.66 15.17 -14.60
CA GLY A 222 -3.82 15.42 -13.42
C GLY A 222 -4.05 14.47 -12.25
N LEU A 223 -4.85 13.41 -12.44
CA LEU A 223 -5.04 12.32 -11.48
C LEU A 223 -4.02 11.20 -11.76
N ASP A 224 -2.75 11.57 -11.71
CA ASP A 224 -1.60 10.77 -12.14
C ASP A 224 -1.10 9.74 -11.11
N THR A 225 -1.66 9.77 -9.90
CA THR A 225 -1.40 8.79 -8.84
C THR A 225 -2.65 8.07 -8.39
N VAL A 226 -2.47 6.88 -7.83
CA VAL A 226 -3.51 6.03 -7.24
C VAL A 226 -4.35 6.81 -6.22
N GLU A 227 -3.72 7.62 -5.38
CA GLU A 227 -4.37 8.46 -4.35
C GLU A 227 -5.28 9.52 -4.95
N LYS A 228 -4.91 10.09 -6.10
CA LYS A 228 -5.72 11.09 -6.79
C LYS A 228 -6.85 10.44 -7.59
N ALA A 229 -6.59 9.28 -8.20
CA ALA A 229 -7.55 8.64 -9.09
C ALA A 229 -8.65 7.86 -8.36
N ILE A 230 -8.32 7.12 -7.30
CA ILE A 230 -9.28 6.22 -6.63
C ILE A 230 -10.54 6.93 -6.13
N PRO A 231 -10.47 8.13 -5.50
CA PRO A 231 -11.69 8.82 -5.08
C PRO A 231 -12.67 9.15 -6.22
N VAL A 232 -12.20 9.13 -7.48
CA VAL A 232 -13.01 9.32 -8.69
C VAL A 232 -13.33 7.99 -9.38
N TYR A 233 -12.43 7.00 -9.29
CA TYR A 233 -12.61 5.65 -9.86
C TYR A 233 -13.63 4.83 -9.08
N ALA A 234 -13.49 4.80 -7.76
CA ALA A 234 -14.33 4.08 -6.81
C ALA A 234 -14.76 5.04 -5.69
N PRO A 235 -15.66 6.00 -5.99
CA PRO A 235 -16.08 7.01 -5.02
C PRO A 235 -16.88 6.39 -3.88
N SER A 236 -16.88 7.06 -2.73
CA SER A 236 -17.66 6.64 -1.56
C SER A 236 -19.17 6.73 -1.78
N SER A 237 -19.64 7.52 -2.76
CA SER A 237 -21.05 7.57 -3.17
C SER A 237 -21.59 6.21 -3.63
N ASP A 238 -20.68 5.34 -4.10
CA ASP A 238 -21.00 4.00 -4.59
C ASP A 238 -20.72 2.93 -3.52
N ASN A 239 -20.67 3.36 -2.24
CA ASN A 239 -20.34 2.54 -1.07
C ASN A 239 -18.92 1.95 -1.05
N ASN A 240 -17.98 2.56 -1.77
CA ASN A 240 -16.57 2.23 -1.66
C ASN A 240 -15.91 2.91 -0.46
N VAL A 241 -14.76 2.39 -0.03
CA VAL A 241 -13.89 3.05 0.95
C VAL A 241 -12.56 3.41 0.24
N PRO A 242 -12.45 4.61 -0.36
CA PRO A 242 -11.29 5.00 -1.17
C PRO A 242 -9.94 4.81 -0.49
N SER A 243 -9.84 5.14 0.80
CA SER A 243 -8.59 5.00 1.55
C SER A 243 -8.19 3.53 1.75
N ALA A 244 -9.16 2.64 2.00
CA ALA A 244 -8.90 1.20 2.10
C ALA A 244 -8.44 0.64 0.75
N TYR A 245 -9.08 1.05 -0.36
CA TYR A 245 -8.63 0.70 -1.72
C TYR A 245 -7.18 1.14 -1.94
N ILE A 246 -6.86 2.42 -1.73
CA ILE A 246 -5.50 2.97 -1.88
C ILE A 246 -4.48 2.14 -1.07
N ASN A 247 -4.80 1.86 0.19
CA ASN A 247 -3.93 1.09 1.08
C ASN A 247 -3.72 -0.35 0.61
N THR A 248 -4.76 -1.01 0.10
CA THR A 248 -4.66 -2.34 -0.51
C THR A 248 -3.73 -2.32 -1.72
N ILE A 249 -3.91 -1.38 -2.65
CA ILE A 249 -3.06 -1.26 -3.84
C ILE A 249 -1.60 -1.02 -3.46
N ARG A 250 -1.33 -0.07 -2.55
CA ARG A 250 0.04 0.20 -2.09
C ARG A 250 0.69 -1.03 -1.47
N ARG A 251 -0.05 -1.78 -0.65
CA ARG A 251 0.45 -2.98 0.02
C ARG A 251 0.82 -4.09 -0.96
N VAL A 252 -0.07 -4.41 -1.92
CA VAL A 252 0.21 -5.50 -2.87
C VAL A 252 1.33 -5.12 -3.84
N VAL A 253 1.36 -3.88 -4.34
CA VAL A 253 2.45 -3.38 -5.21
C VAL A 253 3.79 -3.40 -4.49
N ALA A 254 3.83 -2.99 -3.22
CA ALA A 254 5.04 -3.10 -2.40
C ALA A 254 5.49 -4.56 -2.26
N SER A 255 4.56 -5.46 -1.91
CA SER A 255 4.87 -6.88 -1.72
C SER A 255 5.48 -7.55 -2.96
N TRP A 256 5.02 -7.19 -4.17
CA TRP A 256 5.51 -7.77 -5.42
C TRP A 256 6.81 -7.15 -5.91
N SER A 257 7.01 -5.84 -5.66
CA SER A 257 8.21 -5.12 -6.12
C SER A 257 9.46 -5.41 -5.30
N GLY A 258 9.39 -6.29 -4.29
CA GLY A 258 10.50 -6.59 -3.37
C GLY A 258 10.89 -5.41 -2.47
N ARG A 259 10.32 -4.22 -2.71
CA ARG A 259 10.37 -3.09 -1.79
C ARG A 259 9.39 -3.38 -0.67
N ARG A 260 9.91 -3.72 0.51
CA ARG A 260 9.17 -3.41 1.73
C ARG A 260 8.88 -1.92 1.70
N PHE A 261 7.62 -1.55 1.55
CA PHE A 261 7.18 -0.25 1.98
C PHE A 261 7.41 -0.25 3.50
N GLU A 262 8.46 0.42 3.96
CA GLU A 262 8.37 1.00 5.30
C GLU A 262 7.36 2.12 5.15
N PRO A 263 6.15 2.00 5.74
CA PRO A 263 5.33 3.18 5.87
C PRO A 263 6.15 4.16 6.72
N ALA A 264 6.44 5.34 6.18
CA ALA A 264 6.37 6.49 7.06
C ALA A 264 4.98 6.43 7.70
N PRO A 265 4.85 6.52 9.04
CA PRO A 265 3.59 6.25 9.71
C PRO A 265 2.65 7.44 9.51
N ASP A 266 2.06 7.52 8.32
CA ASP A 266 0.75 8.13 8.16
C ASP A 266 -0.24 7.06 8.60
N LEU A 267 -0.90 7.30 9.74
CA LEU A 267 -1.96 6.42 10.23
C LEU A 267 -3.01 6.25 9.11
N PRO A 268 -3.53 5.03 8.87
CA PRO A 268 -4.62 4.81 7.93
C PRO A 268 -5.73 5.83 8.17
N THR A 269 -5.95 6.71 7.20
CA THR A 269 -6.95 7.78 7.31
C THR A 269 -8.25 7.30 6.67
N TYR A 270 -9.34 7.31 7.42
CA TYR A 270 -10.66 6.88 6.96
C TYR A 270 -11.57 8.10 6.84
N THR A 271 -12.33 8.18 5.75
CA THR A 271 -13.35 9.23 5.54
C THR A 271 -14.72 8.83 6.08
N GLY A 272 -14.86 7.61 6.61
CA GLY A 272 -16.09 7.04 7.17
C GLY A 272 -16.17 7.14 8.69
N SER A 273 -17.17 6.50 9.26
CA SER A 273 -17.33 6.39 10.71
C SER A 273 -16.31 5.43 11.35
N LEU A 274 -16.10 5.54 12.67
CA LEU A 274 -15.11 4.73 13.39
C LEU A 274 -15.39 3.22 13.24
N ASP A 275 -16.65 2.81 13.27
CA ASP A 275 -17.05 1.42 13.04
C ASP A 275 -16.66 0.95 11.64
N GLN A 276 -16.90 1.74 10.60
CA GLN A 276 -16.45 1.40 9.23
C GLN A 276 -14.92 1.30 9.13
N ALA A 277 -14.20 2.19 9.81
CA ALA A 277 -12.73 2.14 9.86
C ALA A 277 -12.23 0.85 10.53
N LEU A 278 -12.76 0.51 11.71
CA LEU A 278 -12.36 -0.69 12.45
C LEU A 278 -12.77 -1.99 11.75
N VAL A 279 -13.92 -2.00 11.07
CA VAL A 279 -14.33 -3.12 10.22
C VAL A 279 -13.39 -3.23 9.02
N SER A 280 -13.01 -2.12 8.39
CA SER A 280 -12.02 -2.14 7.31
C SER A 280 -10.69 -2.68 7.79
N GLU A 281 -10.19 -2.27 8.95
CA GLU A 281 -8.97 -2.83 9.57
C GLU A 281 -9.09 -4.35 9.79
N THR A 282 -10.25 -4.82 10.24
CA THR A 282 -10.52 -6.25 10.46
C THR A 282 -10.39 -7.07 9.17
N PHE A 283 -10.92 -6.55 8.06
CA PHE A 283 -10.83 -7.20 6.74
C PHE A 283 -9.42 -7.10 6.14
N ILE A 284 -8.79 -5.94 6.30
CA ILE A 284 -7.42 -5.66 5.87
C ILE A 284 -6.41 -6.61 6.55
N ALA A 285 -6.65 -7.00 7.80
CA ALA A 285 -5.82 -7.97 8.51
C ALA A 285 -5.76 -9.32 7.79
N SER A 286 -6.82 -9.70 7.08
CA SER A 286 -6.90 -10.90 6.26
C SER A 286 -6.56 -10.67 4.78
N GLY A 287 -6.18 -9.46 4.40
CA GLY A 287 -5.91 -9.11 2.99
C GLY A 287 -7.18 -8.99 2.13
N ILE A 288 -8.35 -8.88 2.74
CA ILE A 288 -9.65 -8.85 2.07
C ILE A 288 -10.19 -7.41 2.11
N THR A 289 -10.92 -7.00 1.08
CA THR A 289 -11.59 -5.68 1.07
C THR A 289 -12.97 -5.79 1.72
N TYR A 290 -13.27 -4.89 2.65
CA TYR A 290 -14.62 -4.78 3.20
C TYR A 290 -15.57 -4.12 2.18
N HIS A 291 -16.61 -4.86 1.80
CA HIS A 291 -17.70 -4.36 0.96
C HIS A 291 -19.00 -4.24 1.78
N PRO A 292 -19.49 -3.03 2.10
CA PRO A 292 -20.62 -2.82 3.02
C PRO A 292 -21.98 -3.24 2.46
N ASN A 293 -22.09 -3.49 1.16
CA ASN A 293 -23.30 -3.94 0.49
C ASN A 293 -23.31 -5.44 0.18
N TRP A 294 -22.24 -6.17 0.49
CA TRP A 294 -22.19 -7.61 0.29
C TRP A 294 -22.92 -8.35 1.40
N ALA A 295 -23.69 -9.37 1.03
CA ALA A 295 -24.56 -10.11 1.95
C ALA A 295 -23.83 -10.66 3.18
N PHE A 296 -22.69 -11.33 2.98
CA PHE A 296 -21.92 -11.94 4.08
C PHE A 296 -21.30 -10.90 5.01
N HIS A 297 -20.86 -9.76 4.48
CA HIS A 297 -20.27 -8.70 5.28
C HIS A 297 -21.34 -7.97 6.10
N THR A 298 -22.50 -7.69 5.48
CA THR A 298 -23.68 -7.16 6.17
C THR A 298 -24.15 -8.10 7.27
N TYR A 299 -24.26 -9.40 6.97
CA TYR A 299 -24.66 -10.42 7.94
C TYR A 299 -23.66 -10.50 9.11
N MET A 300 -22.35 -10.52 8.84
CA MET A 300 -21.32 -10.52 9.88
C MET A 300 -21.47 -9.32 10.83
N LEU A 301 -21.70 -8.12 10.29
CA LEU A 301 -21.91 -6.93 11.11
C LEU A 301 -23.19 -7.01 11.93
N GLU A 302 -24.27 -7.53 11.36
CA GLU A 302 -25.52 -7.70 12.08
C GLU A 302 -25.38 -8.70 13.24
N GLN A 303 -24.68 -9.82 13.01
CA GLN A 303 -24.37 -10.77 14.07
C GLN A 303 -23.48 -10.15 15.16
N ALA A 304 -22.49 -9.35 14.79
CA ALA A 304 -21.64 -8.64 15.75
C ALA A 304 -22.45 -7.65 16.62
N ARG A 305 -23.40 -6.91 16.04
CA ARG A 305 -24.32 -6.02 16.79
C ARG A 305 -25.19 -6.78 17.78
N GLN A 306 -25.50 -8.04 17.47
CA GLN A 306 -26.28 -8.94 18.32
C GLN A 306 -25.41 -9.70 19.34
N GLY A 307 -24.12 -9.37 19.46
CA GLY A 307 -23.21 -10.02 20.41
C GLY A 307 -22.70 -11.40 19.96
N ARG A 308 -22.81 -11.72 18.66
CA ARG A 308 -22.38 -12.98 18.05
C ARG A 308 -21.34 -12.75 16.94
N PRO A 309 -20.19 -12.12 17.23
CA PRO A 309 -19.23 -11.75 16.20
C PRO A 309 -18.68 -12.99 15.49
N LEU A 310 -18.58 -12.96 14.16
CA LEU A 310 -17.97 -14.06 13.40
C LEU A 310 -16.44 -13.96 13.31
N GLY A 311 -15.87 -12.83 13.73
CA GLY A 311 -14.45 -12.51 13.57
C GLY A 311 -14.10 -12.10 12.13
N PRO A 312 -12.80 -11.96 11.81
CA PRO A 312 -12.36 -11.60 10.46
C PRO A 312 -12.67 -12.71 9.45
N PRO A 313 -12.96 -12.37 8.18
CA PRO A 313 -12.97 -13.35 7.10
C PRO A 313 -11.56 -13.94 6.94
N MET A 314 -11.43 -15.21 6.60
CA MET A 314 -10.14 -15.87 6.39
C MET A 314 -9.73 -15.91 4.92
N GLU A 315 -10.71 -15.76 4.02
CA GLU A 315 -10.54 -15.77 2.57
C GLU A 315 -11.69 -15.01 1.88
N ASP A 316 -11.51 -14.72 0.59
CA ASP A 316 -12.57 -14.17 -0.27
C ASP A 316 -13.75 -15.16 -0.36
N SER A 317 -14.93 -14.63 -0.72
CA SER A 317 -16.06 -15.49 -1.03
C SER A 317 -15.79 -16.27 -2.33
N ARG A 318 -16.26 -17.51 -2.37
CA ARG A 318 -16.12 -18.40 -3.54
C ARG A 318 -17.40 -19.17 -3.79
N ILE A 319 -17.49 -19.82 -4.95
CA ILE A 319 -18.59 -20.71 -5.29
C ILE A 319 -18.14 -22.16 -5.11
N ILE A 320 -18.98 -22.97 -4.47
CA ILE A 320 -18.82 -24.43 -4.39
C ILE A 320 -20.04 -25.13 -5.00
N ASN A 321 -19.86 -26.39 -5.40
CA ASN A 321 -20.95 -27.25 -5.88
C ASN A 321 -21.03 -28.50 -4.99
N VAL A 322 -22.23 -28.79 -4.49
CA VAL A 322 -22.54 -29.99 -3.72
C VAL A 322 -23.73 -30.68 -4.37
N SER A 323 -23.52 -31.87 -4.93
CA SER A 323 -24.56 -32.69 -5.56
C SER A 323 -25.41 -31.96 -6.61
N GLY A 324 -24.80 -31.06 -7.38
CA GLY A 324 -25.46 -30.27 -8.43
C GLY A 324 -25.98 -28.92 -7.96
N GLN A 325 -26.08 -28.67 -6.65
CA GLN A 325 -26.48 -27.38 -6.10
C GLN A 325 -25.24 -26.49 -5.87
N ARG A 326 -25.29 -25.26 -6.39
CA ARG A 326 -24.23 -24.26 -6.19
C ARG A 326 -24.49 -23.43 -4.93
N TYR A 327 -23.41 -23.03 -4.25
CA TYR A 327 -23.44 -22.16 -3.07
C TYR A 327 -22.35 -21.11 -3.16
N ALA A 328 -22.66 -19.85 -2.85
CA ALA A 328 -21.64 -18.89 -2.45
C ALA A 328 -21.25 -19.18 -1.01
N VAL A 329 -19.96 -19.16 -0.70
CA VAL A 329 -19.43 -19.44 0.64
C VAL A 329 -18.34 -18.45 1.01
N GLN A 330 -18.24 -18.10 2.28
CA GLN A 330 -17.11 -17.36 2.83
C GLN A 330 -16.80 -17.83 4.24
N VAL A 331 -15.53 -18.11 4.50
CA VAL A 331 -15.05 -18.57 5.80
C VAL A 331 -14.68 -17.37 6.66
N PHE A 332 -15.25 -17.31 7.86
CA PHE A 332 -14.91 -16.37 8.93
C PHE A 332 -14.26 -17.13 10.09
N ALA A 333 -13.56 -16.42 10.96
CA ALA A 333 -12.80 -17.02 12.05
C ALA A 333 -13.65 -17.90 13.00
N GLN A 334 -14.94 -17.61 13.18
CA GLN A 334 -15.83 -18.37 14.06
C GLN A 334 -16.89 -19.19 13.33
N ASP A 335 -17.06 -19.03 12.01
CA ASP A 335 -18.08 -19.78 11.25
C ASP A 335 -17.85 -19.71 9.74
N THR A 336 -18.57 -20.54 8.99
CA THR A 336 -18.66 -20.44 7.53
C THR A 336 -20.05 -19.98 7.14
N LEU A 337 -20.12 -18.87 6.40
CA LEU A 337 -21.36 -18.37 5.82
C LEU A 337 -21.57 -18.96 4.44
N TYR A 338 -22.83 -19.23 4.10
CA TYR A 338 -23.20 -19.69 2.77
C TYR A 338 -24.59 -19.21 2.34
N THR A 339 -24.77 -19.06 1.03
CA THR A 339 -26.05 -18.76 0.37
C THR A 339 -26.23 -19.72 -0.80
N PRO A 340 -27.36 -20.45 -0.89
CA PRO A 340 -27.69 -21.23 -2.09
C PRO A 340 -27.84 -20.31 -3.30
N LEU A 341 -27.18 -20.66 -4.40
CA LEU A 341 -27.29 -19.92 -5.65
C LEU A 341 -28.46 -20.44 -6.48
N ALA A 342 -29.21 -19.54 -7.10
CA ALA A 342 -30.12 -19.91 -8.17
C ALA A 342 -29.34 -20.31 -9.43
N GLU A 343 -30.00 -20.93 -10.40
CA GLU A 343 -29.37 -21.27 -11.69
C GLU A 343 -28.78 -20.03 -12.36
N GLU A 344 -29.54 -18.93 -12.36
CA GLU A 344 -29.09 -17.60 -12.74
C GLU A 344 -28.82 -16.76 -11.50
N GLU A 345 -27.63 -16.14 -11.42
CA GLU A 345 -27.19 -15.37 -10.25
C GLU A 345 -28.13 -14.21 -9.91
N GLU A 346 -28.74 -13.59 -10.92
CA GLU A 346 -29.68 -12.48 -10.79
C GLU A 346 -30.92 -12.84 -9.93
N ASN A 347 -31.28 -14.12 -9.94
CA ASN A 347 -32.40 -14.68 -9.18
C ASN A 347 -31.98 -15.22 -7.79
N THR A 348 -30.70 -15.09 -7.42
CA THR A 348 -30.20 -15.55 -6.13
C THR A 348 -30.74 -14.67 -5.01
N ASN A 349 -31.34 -15.30 -3.99
CA ASN A 349 -31.75 -14.59 -2.79
C ASN A 349 -30.55 -14.31 -1.88
N TRP A 350 -29.87 -13.19 -2.10
CA TRP A 350 -28.73 -12.75 -1.29
C TRP A 350 -29.08 -12.37 0.16
N SER A 351 -30.36 -12.32 0.53
CA SER A 351 -30.76 -12.17 1.93
C SER A 351 -30.78 -13.49 2.70
N ASP A 352 -30.75 -14.64 2.01
CA ASP A 352 -30.68 -15.98 2.61
C ASP A 352 -29.23 -16.35 2.93
N VAL A 353 -28.68 -15.69 3.97
CA VAL A 353 -27.36 -15.98 4.51
C VAL A 353 -27.50 -16.98 5.66
N ARG A 354 -26.85 -18.13 5.52
CA ARG A 354 -26.90 -19.25 6.47
C ARG A 354 -25.52 -19.50 7.07
N ARG A 355 -25.50 -20.11 8.26
CA ARG A 355 -24.28 -20.50 8.99
C ARG A 355 -24.07 -22.00 8.97
N LEU A 356 -22.81 -22.44 8.95
CA LEU A 356 -22.48 -23.84 9.16
C LEU A 356 -22.92 -24.30 10.55
N SER A 357 -22.75 -23.47 11.59
CA SER A 357 -23.20 -23.80 12.95
C SER A 357 -24.67 -24.23 13.01
N ASP A 358 -25.53 -23.48 12.32
CA ASP A 358 -26.98 -23.72 12.35
C ASP A 358 -27.34 -24.99 11.55
N LEU A 359 -26.62 -25.24 10.45
CA LEU A 359 -26.75 -26.48 9.68
C LEU A 359 -26.39 -27.71 10.51
N LEU A 360 -25.32 -27.63 11.29
CA LEU A 360 -24.87 -28.73 12.16
C LEU A 360 -25.84 -28.99 13.32
N VAL A 361 -26.46 -27.94 13.88
CA VAL A 361 -27.50 -28.09 14.91
C VAL A 361 -28.75 -28.77 14.32
N ASN A 362 -29.19 -28.34 13.14
CA ASN A 362 -30.39 -28.87 12.49
C ASN A 362 -30.21 -30.29 11.93
N ALA A 363 -28.98 -30.69 11.58
CA ALA A 363 -28.68 -32.07 11.19
C ALA A 363 -28.84 -33.06 12.36
N ASN A 364 -28.62 -32.62 13.59
CA ASN A 364 -28.70 -33.45 14.79
C ASN A 364 -30.13 -33.59 15.36
N THR A 365 -31.12 -32.86 14.83
CA THR A 365 -32.53 -32.92 15.26
C THR A 365 -33.44 -33.66 14.28
N ALA A 366 -32.91 -34.20 13.18
CA ALA A 366 -33.66 -35.09 12.30
C ALA A 366 -33.91 -36.45 13.00
N PRO A 367 -35.16 -36.97 13.03
CA PRO A 367 -35.42 -38.27 13.64
C PRO A 367 -34.67 -39.37 12.89
N ALA A 368 -34.09 -40.31 13.64
CA ALA A 368 -33.41 -41.48 13.07
C ALA A 368 -34.37 -42.23 12.12
N PRO A 369 -33.90 -42.71 10.95
CA PRO A 369 -34.75 -43.47 10.05
C PRO A 369 -35.24 -44.72 10.76
N THR A 370 -36.56 -44.89 10.82
CA THR A 370 -37.22 -46.10 11.33
C THR A 370 -36.67 -47.31 10.56
N PRO A 371 -36.29 -48.41 11.23
CA PRO A 371 -35.83 -49.61 10.53
C PRO A 371 -36.96 -50.09 9.62
N ALA A 372 -36.64 -50.39 8.36
CA ALA A 372 -37.59 -51.00 7.45
C ALA A 372 -37.98 -52.39 7.98
N GLU A 373 -39.26 -52.61 8.24
CA GLU A 373 -39.81 -53.94 8.49
C GLU A 373 -39.82 -54.74 7.16
N GLU A 374 -39.34 -55.98 7.26
CA GLU A 374 -39.28 -57.00 6.18
C GLU A 374 -40.65 -57.42 5.64
#